data_AF-A0A524IWT5-F1
#
_entry.id   AF-A0A524IWT5-F1
#
_cell.length_a   1.000
_cell.length_b   1.000
_cell.length_c   1.000
_cell.angle_alpha   90.00
_cell.angle_beta   90.00
_cell.angle_gamma   90.00
#
_symmetry.space_group_name_H-M   'P 1'
#
loop_
_entity.id
_entity.type
_entity.pdbx_description
1 polymer ?
#
loop_
_entity_poly.entity_id
_entity_poly.type
_entity_poly.pdbx_seq_one_letter_code
_entity_poly.pdbx_strand_id
1 'polypeptide(L)'
;HLDALVEVPQLGTVAVDVAYGGMFYVIADAQRFGLRLTPDEGADIVRITEMIKAAANEQLPVVHPDQPGFAGITIGQLSGPAHDPVNSRRNVVTVSTGKLDWERPATWTGAIDRSPCGTGTSARMASLHARGELAVGDAFRHEGILGTVFTGNVLEETSVGEYRAIVPSITGQAWITGFANYVVDPTDPFPDGFTVGDIWG
;
A
#
# COMPACT_ATOMS: atom_id res chain seq x y z
N HIS A 1 0.79 14.31 -3.46
CA HIS A 1 1.86 14.98 -2.70
C HIS A 1 3.18 14.25 -2.94
N LEU A 2 4.30 14.95 -3.11
CA LEU A 2 5.64 14.36 -3.25
C LEU A 2 6.56 14.91 -2.15
N ASP A 3 7.31 14.06 -1.47
CA ASP A 3 8.21 14.41 -0.35
C ASP A 3 7.55 15.27 0.75
N ALA A 4 6.25 15.10 0.97
CA ALA A 4 5.56 15.82 2.03
C ALA A 4 6.07 15.36 3.39
N LEU A 5 6.39 16.31 4.26
CA LEU A 5 6.82 16.02 5.62
C LEU A 5 5.58 15.88 6.51
N VAL A 6 5.50 14.75 7.21
CA VAL A 6 4.42 14.40 8.13
C VAL A 6 5.02 14.15 9.51
N GLU A 7 4.48 14.78 10.55
CA GLU A 7 4.89 14.51 11.92
C GLU A 7 4.20 13.24 12.42
N VAL A 8 4.98 12.19 12.67
CA VAL A 8 4.46 10.90 13.12
C VAL A 8 4.85 10.68 14.58
N PRO A 9 3.89 10.60 15.52
CA PRO A 9 4.18 10.24 16.90
C PRO A 9 5.12 9.03 16.96
N GLN A 10 6.18 9.14 17.77
CA GLN A 10 7.21 8.11 17.99
C GLN A 10 8.19 7.85 16.82
N LEU A 11 7.91 8.31 15.59
CA LEU A 11 8.81 8.17 14.43
C LEU A 11 9.42 9.51 13.96
N GLY A 12 8.92 10.64 14.48
CA GLY A 12 9.34 11.99 14.10
C GLY A 12 8.84 12.40 12.72
N THR A 13 9.52 13.36 12.10
CA THR A 13 9.14 13.95 10.81
C THR A 13 9.41 13.03 9.62
N VAL A 14 8.43 12.28 9.12
CA VAL A 14 8.55 11.33 8.00
C VAL A 14 8.28 12.01 6.66
N ALA A 15 9.19 11.88 5.69
CA ALA A 15 8.94 12.27 4.31
C ALA A 15 8.13 11.18 3.60
N VAL A 16 7.01 11.57 2.97
CA VAL A 16 6.09 10.65 2.31
C VAL A 16 5.64 11.16 0.95
N ASP A 17 5.37 10.24 0.04
CA ASP A 17 4.55 10.50 -1.13
C ASP A 17 3.09 10.15 -0.81
N VAL A 18 2.15 10.91 -1.38
CA VAL A 18 0.73 10.53 -1.44
C VAL A 18 0.31 10.50 -2.89
N ALA A 19 -0.05 9.32 -3.36
CA ALA A 19 -0.38 9.05 -4.76
C ALA A 19 -1.63 8.17 -4.87
N TYR A 20 -2.36 8.34 -5.98
CA TYR A 20 -3.53 7.54 -6.31
C TYR A 20 -3.21 6.52 -7.39
N GLY A 21 -3.56 5.25 -7.15
CA GLY A 21 -3.38 4.15 -8.10
C GLY A 21 -4.62 3.24 -8.21
N GLY A 22 -5.80 3.77 -7.90
CA GLY A 22 -7.04 3.03 -7.66
C GLY A 22 -7.50 3.11 -6.19
N MET A 23 -6.56 3.40 -5.29
CA MET A 23 -6.76 3.86 -3.91
C MET A 23 -5.71 4.93 -3.61
N PHE A 24 -5.90 5.72 -2.55
CA PHE A 24 -4.86 6.64 -2.07
C PHE A 24 -3.88 5.91 -1.17
N TYR A 25 -2.61 5.99 -1.54
CA TYR A 25 -1.49 5.43 -0.81
C TYR A 25 -0.67 6.54 -0.16
N VAL A 26 -0.28 6.33 1.10
CA VAL A 26 0.93 6.97 1.64
C VAL A 26 2.11 6.05 1.38
N ILE A 27 3.20 6.58 0.83
CA ILE A 27 4.39 5.81 0.48
C ILE A 27 5.59 6.40 1.21
N ALA A 28 6.30 5.58 1.98
CA ALA A 28 7.49 5.99 2.71
C ALA A 28 8.68 5.04 2.45
N ASP A 29 9.90 5.53 2.66
CA ASP A 29 11.11 4.72 2.55
C ASP A 29 11.30 3.85 3.81
N ALA A 30 11.34 2.53 3.60
CA ALA A 30 11.55 1.54 4.65
C ALA A 30 12.93 1.66 5.31
N GLN A 31 13.96 2.09 4.56
CA GLN A 31 15.34 2.15 5.05
C GLN A 31 15.49 3.13 6.22
N ARG A 32 14.64 4.17 6.27
CA ARG A 32 14.58 5.13 7.36
C ARG A 32 14.30 4.47 8.73
N PHE A 33 13.61 3.35 8.72
CA PHE A 33 13.20 2.63 9.93
C PHE A 33 14.07 1.38 10.19
N GLY A 34 15.15 1.20 9.43
CA GLY A 34 16.00 0.01 9.52
C GLY A 34 15.35 -1.28 9.00
N LEU A 35 14.23 -1.17 8.27
CA LEU A 35 13.50 -2.31 7.72
C LEU A 35 14.09 -2.75 6.38
N ARG A 36 14.26 -4.06 6.21
CA ARG A 36 14.69 -4.71 4.96
C ARG A 36 13.51 -5.19 4.12
N LEU A 37 12.29 -5.12 4.66
CA LEU A 37 11.06 -5.60 4.04
C LEU A 37 11.05 -7.12 3.88
N THR A 38 11.45 -7.86 4.91
CA THR A 38 11.41 -9.34 4.94
C THR A 38 10.23 -9.86 5.78
N PRO A 39 9.76 -11.11 5.56
CA PRO A 39 8.61 -11.66 6.28
C PRO A 39 8.74 -11.66 7.81
N ASP A 40 9.95 -11.82 8.34
CA ASP A 40 10.25 -11.78 9.79
C ASP A 40 10.03 -10.40 10.41
N GLU A 41 9.97 -9.34 9.61
CA GLU A 41 9.74 -7.94 10.04
C GLU A 41 8.26 -7.55 9.99
N GLY A 42 7.34 -8.48 9.68
CA GLY A 42 5.95 -8.19 9.35
C GLY A 42 5.20 -7.36 10.41
N ALA A 43 5.40 -7.65 11.70
CA ALA A 43 4.76 -6.91 12.79
C ALA A 43 5.22 -5.44 12.85
N ASP A 44 6.52 -5.20 12.69
CA ASP A 44 7.08 -3.84 12.69
C ASP A 44 6.70 -3.07 11.43
N ILE A 45 6.71 -3.74 10.27
CA ILE A 45 6.24 -3.15 9.01
C ILE A 45 4.81 -2.65 9.14
N VAL A 46 3.90 -3.50 9.64
CA VAL A 46 2.49 -3.14 9.83
C VAL A 46 2.36 -1.95 10.77
N ARG A 47 2.97 -2.05 11.96
CA ARG A 47 2.90 -1.01 13.00
C ARG A 47 3.36 0.34 12.47
N ILE A 48 4.54 0.39 11.84
CA ILE A 48 5.12 1.61 11.28
C ILE A 48 4.24 2.16 10.16
N THR A 49 3.77 1.30 9.25
CA THR A 49 2.93 1.71 8.13
C THR A 49 1.61 2.32 8.60
N GLU A 50 0.95 1.71 9.58
CA GLU A 50 -0.32 2.20 10.13
C GLU A 50 -0.14 3.56 10.83
N MET A 51 0.94 3.73 11.60
CA MET A 51 1.27 5.02 12.22
C MET A 51 1.48 6.13 11.17
N ILE A 52 2.27 5.86 10.13
CA ILE A 52 2.51 6.81 9.04
C ILE A 52 1.19 7.15 8.34
N LYS A 53 0.34 6.15 8.07
CA LYS A 53 -0.94 6.34 7.40
C LYS A 53 -1.90 7.19 8.23
N ALA A 54 -2.04 6.92 9.52
CA ALA A 54 -2.89 7.71 10.40
C ALA A 54 -2.46 9.18 10.42
N ALA A 55 -1.17 9.43 10.64
CA ALA A 55 -0.61 10.79 10.66
C ALA A 55 -0.75 11.50 9.31
N ALA A 56 -0.48 10.81 8.19
CA ALA A 56 -0.62 11.39 6.86
C ALA A 56 -2.08 11.69 6.52
N ASN A 57 -3.03 10.85 6.94
CA ASN A 57 -4.45 11.09 6.69
C ASN A 57 -4.99 12.31 7.45
N GLU A 58 -4.42 12.60 8.63
CA GLU A 58 -4.73 13.80 9.42
C GLU A 58 -4.12 15.07 8.80
N GLN A 59 -2.91 14.98 8.25
CA GLN A 59 -2.11 16.15 7.82
C GLN A 59 -2.20 16.46 6.32
N LEU A 60 -2.54 15.46 5.50
CA LEU A 60 -2.59 15.53 4.03
C LEU A 60 -3.96 15.02 3.53
N PRO A 61 -5.06 15.75 3.80
CA PRO A 61 -6.38 15.36 3.32
C PRO A 61 -6.40 15.33 1.79
N VAL A 62 -6.83 14.19 1.23
CA VAL A 62 -6.94 13.97 -0.21
C VAL A 62 -8.35 13.52 -0.60
N VAL A 63 -8.81 13.94 -1.77
CA VAL A 63 -10.08 13.53 -2.37
C VAL A 63 -9.87 13.33 -3.87
N HIS A 64 -10.42 12.26 -4.43
CA HIS A 64 -10.36 12.04 -5.87
C HIS A 64 -11.21 13.09 -6.60
N PRO A 65 -10.66 13.83 -7.58
CA PRO A 65 -11.35 14.99 -8.18
C PRO A 65 -12.66 14.62 -8.88
N ASP A 66 -12.70 13.47 -9.55
CA ASP A 66 -13.89 13.03 -10.30
C ASP A 66 -14.81 12.10 -9.48
N GLN A 67 -14.36 11.65 -8.30
CA GLN A 67 -15.07 10.68 -7.47
C GLN A 67 -14.98 11.09 -5.99
N PRO A 68 -15.80 12.06 -5.54
CA PRO A 68 -15.68 12.61 -4.19
C PRO A 68 -15.85 11.60 -3.05
N GLY A 69 -16.48 10.45 -3.31
CA GLY A 69 -16.58 9.34 -2.36
C GLY A 69 -15.26 8.61 -2.09
N PHE A 70 -14.25 8.80 -2.95
CA PHE A 70 -12.90 8.29 -2.74
C PHE A 70 -12.08 9.39 -2.07
N ALA A 71 -12.13 9.42 -0.74
CA ALA A 71 -11.47 10.41 0.09
C ALA A 71 -10.64 9.74 1.18
N GLY A 72 -9.56 10.42 1.57
CA GLY A 72 -8.61 9.97 2.58
C GLY A 72 -7.61 8.95 2.05
N ILE A 73 -6.50 8.86 2.78
CA ILE A 73 -5.44 7.88 2.54
C ILE A 73 -5.88 6.56 3.17
N THR A 74 -6.21 5.58 2.33
CA THR A 74 -6.77 4.30 2.79
C THR A 74 -5.71 3.24 2.99
N ILE A 75 -4.60 3.30 2.26
CA ILE A 75 -3.56 2.26 2.25
C ILE A 75 -2.17 2.86 2.53
N GLY A 76 -1.32 2.11 3.23
CA GLY A 76 0.08 2.49 3.43
C GLY A 76 1.03 1.55 2.69
N GLN A 77 2.13 2.10 2.19
CA GLN A 77 3.16 1.36 1.48
C GLN A 77 4.55 1.75 1.99
N LEU A 78 5.33 0.76 2.41
CA LEU A 78 6.77 0.94 2.58
C LEU A 78 7.48 0.47 1.32
N SER A 79 8.39 1.29 0.81
CA SER A 79 9.22 0.97 -0.36
C SER A 79 10.69 0.97 0.04
N GLY A 80 11.49 0.12 -0.61
CA GLY A 80 12.92 0.04 -0.39
C GLY A 80 13.66 -0.52 -1.60
N PRO A 81 14.98 -0.71 -1.50
CA PRO A 81 15.77 -1.39 -2.50
C PRO A 81 15.22 -2.79 -2.76
N ALA A 82 15.25 -3.23 -4.03
CA ALA A 82 14.95 -4.62 -4.37
C ALA A 82 15.99 -5.56 -3.75
N HIS A 83 15.59 -6.79 -3.45
CA HIS A 83 16.55 -7.82 -2.99
C HIS A 83 17.22 -8.48 -4.19
N ASP A 84 16.47 -8.70 -5.28
CA ASP A 84 17.04 -9.08 -6.56
C ASP A 84 17.36 -7.82 -7.39
N PRO A 85 18.62 -7.59 -7.79
CA PRO A 85 19.02 -6.40 -8.55
C PRO A 85 18.38 -6.33 -9.95
N VAL A 86 17.75 -7.39 -10.45
CA VAL A 86 16.97 -7.34 -11.69
C VAL A 86 15.65 -6.56 -11.53
N ASN A 87 15.19 -6.40 -10.29
CA ASN A 87 13.95 -5.69 -9.99
C ASN A 87 14.23 -4.21 -9.68
N SER A 88 13.26 -3.36 -9.99
CA SER A 88 13.39 -1.91 -9.83
C SER A 88 13.37 -1.50 -8.36
N ARG A 89 12.42 -2.04 -7.59
CA ARG A 89 12.26 -1.79 -6.13
C ARG A 89 11.50 -2.94 -5.47
N ARG A 90 11.60 -2.99 -4.13
CA ARG A 90 10.72 -3.82 -3.29
C ARG A 90 9.70 -2.94 -2.54
N ASN A 91 8.53 -3.48 -2.29
CA ASN A 91 7.55 -2.86 -1.40
C ASN A 91 6.84 -3.87 -0.50
N VAL A 92 6.18 -3.30 0.51
CA VAL A 92 5.16 -3.98 1.31
C VAL A 92 4.00 -3.03 1.47
N VAL A 93 2.80 -3.51 1.15
CA VAL A 93 1.54 -2.77 1.32
C VAL A 93 0.82 -3.29 2.55
N THR A 94 0.37 -2.37 3.40
CA THR A 94 -0.42 -2.67 4.60
C THR A 94 -1.83 -2.13 4.44
N VAL A 95 -2.81 -3.02 4.66
CA VAL A 95 -4.24 -2.72 4.73
C VAL A 95 -4.64 -2.73 6.19
N SER A 96 -5.26 -1.65 6.69
CA SER A 96 -5.75 -1.62 8.07
C SER A 96 -6.80 -2.70 8.32
N THR A 97 -6.75 -3.34 9.47
CA THR A 97 -7.84 -4.20 9.97
C THR A 97 -8.76 -3.49 10.95
N GLY A 98 -8.37 -2.30 11.42
CA GLY A 98 -9.16 -1.48 12.33
C GLY A 98 -8.79 0.00 12.23
N LYS A 99 -9.22 0.78 13.23
CA LYS A 99 -8.85 2.19 13.37
C LYS A 99 -7.68 2.32 14.35
N LEU A 100 -6.62 2.99 13.91
CA LEU A 100 -5.50 3.34 14.79
C LEU A 100 -5.97 4.32 15.87
N ASP A 101 -5.62 4.02 17.13
CA ASP A 101 -5.77 4.88 18.29
C ASP A 101 -4.38 5.12 18.89
N TRP A 102 -3.94 6.38 18.89
CA TRP A 102 -2.61 6.77 19.36
C TRP A 102 -2.36 6.43 20.84
N GLU A 103 -3.42 6.29 21.64
CA GLU A 103 -3.32 5.94 23.07
C GLU A 103 -3.29 4.43 23.30
N ARG A 104 -3.60 3.62 22.27
CA ARG A 104 -3.72 2.16 22.36
C ARG A 104 -2.85 1.45 21.30
N PRO A 105 -1.56 1.21 21.57
CA PRO A 105 -0.64 0.57 20.60
C PRO A 105 -1.08 -0.79 20.05
N ALA A 106 -1.93 -1.51 20.80
CA ALA A 106 -2.51 -2.78 20.35
C ALA A 106 -3.43 -2.64 19.12
N THR A 107 -3.87 -1.43 18.74
CA THR A 107 -4.68 -1.18 17.55
C THR A 107 -3.85 -0.80 16.33
N TRP A 108 -2.52 -0.80 16.42
CA TRP A 108 -1.63 -0.40 15.32
C TRP A 108 -1.35 -1.61 14.43
N THR A 109 -2.44 -2.19 13.94
CA THR A 109 -2.49 -3.50 13.31
C THR A 109 -3.10 -3.40 11.92
N GLY A 110 -2.76 -4.38 11.09
CA GLY A 110 -3.11 -4.42 9.69
C GLY A 110 -2.69 -5.73 9.08
N ALA A 111 -3.12 -5.96 7.85
CA ALA A 111 -2.75 -7.10 7.04
C ALA A 111 -1.79 -6.65 5.93
N ILE A 112 -0.69 -7.38 5.78
CA ILE A 112 0.22 -7.21 4.65
C ILE A 112 -0.39 -7.87 3.40
N ASP A 113 -0.35 -7.16 2.27
CA ASP A 113 -0.56 -7.76 0.95
C ASP A 113 0.63 -8.69 0.64
N ARG A 114 0.34 -9.95 0.32
CA ARG A 114 1.38 -10.95 0.01
C ARG A 114 1.90 -10.79 -1.42
N SER A 115 1.15 -10.10 -2.27
CA SER A 115 1.58 -9.68 -3.60
C SER A 115 2.33 -8.35 -3.55
N PRO A 116 2.97 -7.92 -4.65
CA PRO A 116 3.54 -6.57 -4.77
C PRO A 116 2.49 -5.45 -4.79
N CYS A 117 1.19 -5.81 -4.77
CA CYS A 117 0.03 -4.93 -4.86
C CYS A 117 -0.08 -4.17 -6.18
N GLY A 118 -1.12 -4.46 -6.97
CA GLY A 118 -1.32 -3.84 -8.28
C GLY A 118 -1.56 -2.33 -8.20
N THR A 119 -2.51 -1.90 -7.36
CA THR A 119 -2.83 -0.47 -7.19
C THR A 119 -1.71 0.29 -6.49
N GLY A 120 -0.99 -0.35 -5.55
CA GLY A 120 0.23 0.23 -4.94
C GLY A 120 1.37 0.39 -5.94
N THR A 121 1.55 -0.58 -6.85
CA THR A 121 2.51 -0.47 -7.97
C THR A 121 2.13 0.68 -8.90
N SER A 122 0.85 0.83 -9.26
CA SER A 122 0.37 1.97 -10.05
C SER A 122 0.63 3.31 -9.36
N ALA A 123 0.33 3.43 -8.07
CA ALA A 123 0.58 4.64 -7.29
C ALA A 123 2.08 4.96 -7.22
N ARG A 124 2.94 3.94 -7.05
CA ARG A 124 4.39 4.11 -7.05
C ARG A 124 4.91 4.56 -8.40
N MET A 125 4.48 3.95 -9.50
CA MET A 125 4.85 4.40 -10.85
C MET A 125 4.43 5.85 -11.11
N ALA A 126 3.23 6.25 -10.69
CA ALA A 126 2.78 7.64 -10.81
C ALA A 126 3.71 8.61 -10.05
N SER A 127 4.11 8.25 -8.82
CA SER A 127 5.06 9.06 -8.03
C SER A 127 6.44 9.17 -8.68
N LEU A 128 6.97 8.07 -9.24
CA LEU A 128 8.27 8.04 -9.92
C LEU A 128 8.22 8.81 -11.23
N HIS A 129 7.15 8.67 -12.00
CA HIS A 129 6.96 9.39 -13.25
C HIS A 129 6.85 10.90 -13.01
N ALA A 130 6.12 11.33 -11.98
CA ALA A 130 6.03 12.74 -11.61
C ALA A 130 7.40 13.35 -11.21
N ARG A 131 8.36 12.52 -10.78
CA ARG A 131 9.76 12.89 -10.49
C ARG A 131 10.67 12.84 -11.73
N GLY A 132 10.19 12.34 -12.86
CA GLY A 132 11.01 12.07 -14.04
C GLY A 132 11.92 10.84 -13.90
N GLU A 133 11.68 9.98 -12.90
CA GLU A 133 12.46 8.76 -12.63
C GLU A 133 11.93 7.53 -13.38
N LEU A 134 10.78 7.65 -14.04
CA LEU A 134 10.17 6.59 -14.85
C LEU A 134 9.49 7.22 -16.07
N ALA A 135 9.87 6.84 -17.29
CA ALA A 135 9.32 7.39 -18.52
C ALA A 135 8.17 6.55 -19.08
N VAL A 136 7.43 7.13 -20.02
CA VAL A 136 6.46 6.39 -20.84
C VAL A 136 7.19 5.29 -21.61
N GLY A 137 6.66 4.06 -21.56
CA GLY A 137 7.25 2.88 -22.17
C GLY A 137 8.23 2.11 -21.27
N ASP A 138 8.66 2.68 -20.14
CA ASP A 138 9.56 1.99 -19.22
C ASP A 138 8.83 0.90 -18.43
N ALA A 139 9.53 -0.23 -18.25
CA ALA A 139 9.08 -1.32 -17.39
C ALA A 139 9.55 -1.09 -15.95
N PHE A 140 8.64 -1.24 -15.00
CA PHE A 140 8.88 -1.18 -13.57
C PHE A 140 8.63 -2.53 -12.93
N ARG A 141 9.69 -3.22 -12.51
CA ARG A 141 9.61 -4.53 -11.85
C ARG A 141 9.51 -4.34 -10.35
N HIS A 142 8.33 -4.57 -9.79
CA HIS A 142 8.04 -4.32 -8.39
C HIS A 142 7.97 -5.63 -7.61
N GLU A 143 8.90 -5.79 -6.68
CA GLU A 143 9.07 -6.98 -5.87
C GLU A 143 8.26 -6.87 -4.57
N GLY A 144 7.48 -7.89 -4.24
CA GLY A 144 6.71 -7.96 -2.99
C GLY A 144 7.50 -8.61 -1.85
N ILE A 145 6.92 -8.64 -0.65
CA ILE A 145 7.56 -9.18 0.56
C ILE A 145 8.02 -10.65 0.43
N LEU A 146 7.29 -11.45 -0.36
CA LEU A 146 7.58 -12.86 -0.63
C LEU A 146 8.53 -13.07 -1.84
N GLY A 147 9.03 -12.00 -2.46
CA GLY A 147 9.87 -12.07 -3.65
C GLY A 147 9.09 -12.31 -4.97
N THR A 148 7.76 -12.34 -4.92
CA THR A 148 6.92 -12.31 -6.13
C THR A 148 7.06 -10.96 -6.82
N VAL A 149 6.86 -10.91 -8.15
CA VAL A 149 7.09 -9.70 -8.93
C VAL A 149 5.89 -9.39 -9.82
N PHE A 150 5.46 -8.13 -9.80
CA PHE A 150 4.60 -7.54 -10.81
C PHE A 150 5.45 -6.68 -11.74
N THR A 151 5.12 -6.71 -13.03
CA THR A 151 5.72 -5.80 -14.01
C THR A 151 4.70 -4.74 -14.37
N GLY A 152 4.99 -3.50 -14.00
CA GLY A 152 4.23 -2.33 -14.41
C GLY A 152 4.82 -1.67 -15.64
N ASN A 153 4.02 -1.02 -16.47
CA ASN A 153 4.50 -0.11 -17.51
C ASN A 153 3.67 1.17 -17.53
N VAL A 154 4.31 2.30 -17.79
CA VAL A 154 3.63 3.57 -18.07
C VAL A 154 3.22 3.56 -19.54
N LEU A 155 1.93 3.42 -19.84
CA LEU A 155 1.46 3.35 -21.23
C LEU A 155 1.40 4.72 -21.90
N GLU A 156 0.86 5.71 -21.19
CA GLU A 156 0.73 7.09 -21.65
C GLU A 156 0.52 8.04 -20.48
N GLU A 157 0.73 9.34 -20.73
CA GLU A 157 0.34 10.43 -19.83
C GLU A 157 -1.11 10.83 -20.09
N THR A 158 -1.81 11.23 -19.02
CA THR A 158 -3.19 11.74 -19.09
C THR A 158 -3.43 12.76 -17.97
N SER A 159 -4.68 13.17 -17.78
CA SER A 159 -5.11 14.05 -16.69
C SER A 159 -6.36 13.50 -16.00
N VAL A 160 -6.43 13.69 -14.68
CA VAL A 160 -7.61 13.38 -13.86
C VAL A 160 -7.93 14.62 -13.04
N GLY A 161 -9.06 15.28 -13.33
CA GLY A 161 -9.30 16.65 -12.88
C GLY A 161 -8.15 17.59 -13.26
N GLU A 162 -7.58 18.28 -12.28
CA GLU A 162 -6.44 19.18 -12.44
C GLU A 162 -5.06 18.48 -12.35
N TYR A 163 -5.03 17.18 -12.05
CA TYR A 163 -3.79 16.45 -11.79
C TYR A 163 -3.26 15.79 -13.07
N ARG A 164 -1.95 15.93 -13.30
CA ARG A 164 -1.23 15.08 -14.26
C ARG A 164 -1.25 13.64 -13.75
N ALA A 165 -1.52 12.71 -14.65
CA ALA A 165 -1.67 11.29 -14.34
C ALA A 165 -1.00 10.43 -15.40
N ILE A 166 -0.90 9.13 -15.11
CA ILE A 166 -0.47 8.11 -16.06
C ILE A 166 -1.56 7.08 -16.24
N VAL A 167 -1.55 6.39 -17.38
CA VAL A 167 -2.27 5.13 -17.57
C VAL A 167 -1.29 3.98 -17.33
N PRO A 168 -1.32 3.32 -16.16
CA PRO A 168 -0.44 2.19 -15.87
C PRO A 168 -1.03 0.88 -16.41
N SER A 169 -0.17 -0.02 -16.88
CA SER A 169 -0.50 -1.45 -17.00
C SER A 169 0.21 -2.23 -15.90
N ILE A 170 -0.41 -3.29 -15.39
CA ILE A 170 0.18 -4.21 -14.40
C ILE A 170 0.04 -5.63 -14.93
N THR A 171 1.15 -6.36 -14.94
CA THR A 171 1.20 -7.78 -15.32
C THR A 171 1.67 -8.61 -14.13
N GLY A 172 0.93 -9.67 -13.84
CA GLY A 172 1.22 -10.65 -12.81
C GLY A 172 0.70 -12.03 -13.21
N GLN A 173 0.81 -12.99 -12.29
CA GLN A 173 0.33 -14.36 -12.48
C GLN A 173 -0.54 -14.78 -11.29
N ALA A 174 -1.51 -15.65 -11.57
CA ALA A 174 -2.39 -16.25 -10.58
C ALA A 174 -2.50 -17.75 -10.85
N TRP A 175 -2.80 -18.51 -9.80
CA TRP A 175 -2.95 -19.96 -9.86
C TRP A 175 -4.28 -20.38 -9.24
N ILE A 176 -4.90 -21.40 -9.82
CA ILE A 176 -6.07 -22.05 -9.21
C ILE A 176 -5.58 -22.85 -8.00
N THR A 177 -6.02 -22.50 -6.81
CA THR A 177 -5.62 -23.17 -5.55
C THR A 177 -6.65 -24.18 -5.05
N GLY A 178 -7.87 -24.15 -5.59
CA GLY A 178 -8.92 -25.11 -5.24
C GLY A 178 -10.27 -24.71 -5.81
N PHE A 179 -11.23 -25.62 -5.67
CA PHE A 179 -12.65 -25.38 -5.92
C PHE A 179 -13.40 -25.67 -4.62
N ALA A 180 -14.29 -24.78 -4.20
CA ALA A 180 -15.02 -24.90 -2.95
C ALA A 180 -16.51 -24.55 -3.14
N ASN A 181 -17.38 -25.23 -2.39
CA ASN A 181 -18.79 -24.86 -2.23
C ASN A 181 -18.98 -24.45 -0.76
N TYR A 182 -19.23 -23.16 -0.52
CA TYR A 182 -19.56 -22.66 0.81
C TYR A 182 -21.08 -22.70 1.00
N VAL A 183 -21.53 -23.19 2.15
CA VAL A 183 -22.94 -23.30 2.52
C VAL A 183 -23.13 -22.76 3.93
N VAL A 184 -24.28 -22.16 4.19
CA VAL A 184 -24.67 -21.63 5.51
C VAL A 184 -25.98 -22.29 5.90
N ASP A 185 -25.99 -22.99 7.04
CA ASP A 185 -27.21 -23.59 7.58
C ASP A 185 -28.06 -22.51 8.26
N PRO A 186 -29.40 -22.48 8.09
CA PRO A 186 -30.26 -21.51 8.76
C PRO A 186 -30.19 -21.55 10.30
N THR A 187 -29.66 -22.62 10.88
CA THR A 187 -29.48 -22.82 12.33
C THR A 187 -28.04 -22.64 12.79
N ASP A 188 -27.11 -22.27 11.91
CA ASP A 188 -25.74 -21.94 12.27
C ASP A 188 -25.74 -20.77 13.29
N PRO A 189 -25.11 -20.90 14.46
CA PRO A 189 -25.00 -19.80 15.41
C PRO A 189 -24.16 -18.62 14.92
N PHE A 190 -23.37 -18.78 13.86
CA PHE A 190 -22.47 -17.76 13.29
C PHE A 190 -22.58 -17.67 11.75
N PRO A 191 -23.77 -17.38 11.19
CA PRO A 191 -24.01 -17.44 9.75
C PRO A 191 -23.22 -16.38 8.95
N ASP A 192 -22.86 -15.28 9.61
CA ASP A 192 -22.06 -14.18 9.05
C ASP A 192 -20.57 -14.26 9.46
N GLY A 193 -20.17 -15.35 10.12
CA GLY A 193 -18.85 -15.52 10.72
C GLY A 193 -18.66 -14.69 12.00
N PHE A 194 -17.42 -14.62 12.47
CA PHE A 194 -17.01 -13.85 13.64
C PHE A 194 -15.52 -13.54 13.59
N THR A 195 -15.07 -12.64 14.46
CA THR A 195 -13.66 -12.30 14.64
C THR A 195 -13.32 -12.37 16.12
N VAL A 196 -12.15 -12.92 16.45
CA VAL A 196 -11.57 -12.91 17.79
C VAL A 196 -10.25 -12.15 17.73
N GLY A 197 -10.06 -11.22 18.66
CA GLY A 197 -8.95 -10.25 18.67
C GLY A 197 -7.56 -10.80 18.96
N ASP A 198 -7.36 -12.12 18.89
CA ASP A 198 -6.11 -12.80 19.21
C ASP A 198 -5.20 -12.99 17.99
N ILE A 199 -5.78 -13.30 16.82
CA ILE A 199 -5.06 -13.45 15.53
C ILE A 199 -5.56 -12.49 14.43
N TRP A 200 -6.72 -11.87 14.65
CA TRP A 200 -7.34 -10.90 13.75
C TRP A 200 -7.56 -9.61 14.53
N GLY A 201 -6.85 -8.53 14.17
CA GLY A 201 -6.96 -7.22 14.82
C GLY A 201 -8.25 -6.48 14.49
#